data_AF-A0A6H2D1N2-F1
#
_entry.id   AF-A0A6H2D1N2-F1
#
_cell.length_a   1.000
_cell.length_b   1.000
_cell.length_c   1.000
_cell.angle_alpha   90.00
_cell.angle_beta   90.00
_cell.angle_gamma   90.00
#
_symmetry.space_group_name_H-M   'P 1'
#
loop_
_entity.id
_entity.type
_entity.pdbx_description
1 polymer ?
#
loop_
_entity_poly.entity_id
_entity_poly.type
_entity_poly.pdbx_seq_one_letter_code
_entity_poly.pdbx_strand_id
1 'polypeptide(L)'
;MSFPELMALQYRWQIRNEGDKQTLVYYGLRNPPLHTQLSIDLEDLVAEHIGALAEARKRDELPEELLAHPQFMKLVEDGIVVDANAVRHPATEETKQECTRCINNDMLLPGLEFNEEGVCAFCQCYERAEKIGASAGPQNFITEEELLEASRNNTQSRFDVMVLCTGGKDSTYLLWLLGKKLGLRVLAVSWNMPYTNDTCKDNLRRSVELLPSVELVERTLPWNMIREAMKGQFAKVGVPCLCPTVAHVLFFPMAVEERIPFIMQGVEEVQLAVTSYVMDELKSGKKAKPAPAPSHRDMTLGFFSTVAHAPEPPKPHAITSDFMRYQRSVREQLEPLYEHLDNTLKRAKEEPSLPIPEFRRLRTNKTYGTWSEVADLVKTEMEWKMPPGHKGLLHTSCVIERVKDYCQFMRYQNMRSTFFPQSIVEVSAGIYFGLISREEGFAELEGLGYFGEPEPLQPLLDDLGITRESIETEGDMAFSLCDCKECR
;
A
#
# COMPACT_ATOMS: atom_id res chain seq x y z
N MET A 1 -31.16 25.45 -2.50
CA MET A 1 -30.12 25.71 -1.46
C MET A 1 -29.72 27.17 -1.55
N SER A 2 -29.46 27.83 -0.42
CA SER A 2 -28.81 29.15 -0.46
C SER A 2 -27.31 28.95 -0.57
N PHE A 3 -26.73 29.54 -1.60
CA PHE A 3 -25.29 29.69 -1.75
C PHE A 3 -24.68 30.49 -0.58
N PRO A 4 -23.46 30.15 -0.09
CA PRO A 4 -22.70 31.00 0.82
C PRO A 4 -22.52 32.41 0.26
N GLU A 5 -22.44 33.42 1.14
CA GLU A 5 -22.18 34.80 0.70
C GLU A 5 -20.72 34.98 0.27
N LEU A 6 -19.79 34.33 0.97
CA LEU A 6 -18.36 34.34 0.68
C LEU A 6 -17.90 32.91 0.40
N MET A 7 -17.75 32.55 -0.86
CA MET A 7 -17.43 31.19 -1.29
C MET A 7 -15.94 30.96 -1.38
N ALA A 8 -15.50 29.77 -0.96
CA ALA A 8 -14.14 29.29 -1.11
C ALA A 8 -14.12 27.79 -1.39
N LEU A 9 -13.04 27.33 -2.03
CA LEU A 9 -12.76 25.91 -2.19
C LEU A 9 -12.32 25.32 -0.83
N GLN A 10 -12.88 24.18 -0.47
CA GLN A 10 -12.56 23.50 0.79
C GLN A 10 -11.10 23.00 0.80
N TYR A 11 -10.53 22.93 1.99
CA TYR A 11 -9.17 22.43 2.23
C TYR A 11 -8.91 21.09 1.52
N ARG A 12 -7.72 21.00 0.93
CA ARG A 12 -7.15 19.82 0.24
C ARG A 12 -7.78 19.46 -1.10
N TRP A 13 -8.61 20.34 -1.66
CA TRP A 13 -8.99 20.26 -3.07
C TRP A 13 -8.07 21.13 -3.93
N GLN A 14 -7.58 20.59 -5.05
CA GLN A 14 -6.76 21.33 -6.01
C GLN A 14 -7.17 20.99 -7.44
N ILE A 15 -6.99 21.95 -8.33
CA ILE A 15 -7.24 21.76 -9.77
C ILE A 15 -5.97 21.20 -10.40
N ARG A 16 -6.13 20.15 -11.22
CA ARG A 16 -5.08 19.53 -12.02
C ARG A 16 -5.49 19.52 -13.48
N ASN A 17 -4.52 19.74 -14.36
CA ASN A 17 -4.73 19.69 -15.80
C ASN A 17 -4.34 18.29 -16.31
N GLU A 18 -5.28 17.59 -16.93
CA GLU A 18 -5.10 16.27 -17.54
C GLU A 18 -5.37 16.38 -19.05
N GLY A 19 -4.32 16.67 -19.82
CA GLY A 19 -4.47 17.01 -21.23
C GLY A 19 -5.26 18.32 -21.38
N ASP A 20 -6.38 18.27 -22.11
CA ASP A 20 -7.26 19.42 -22.33
C ASP A 20 -8.35 19.57 -21.25
N LYS A 21 -8.41 18.65 -20.28
CA LYS A 21 -9.42 18.67 -19.21
C LYS A 21 -8.84 19.20 -17.90
N GLN A 22 -9.67 19.92 -17.15
CA GLN A 22 -9.37 20.26 -15.75
C GLN A 22 -10.13 19.33 -14.81
N THR A 23 -9.42 18.82 -13.81
CA THR A 23 -9.93 17.87 -12.83
C THR A 23 -9.72 18.45 -11.45
N LEU A 24 -10.76 18.42 -10.62
CA LEU A 24 -10.66 18.78 -9.22
C LEU A 24 -10.29 17.53 -8.41
N VAL A 25 -9.17 17.59 -7.69
CA VAL A 25 -8.57 16.45 -6.99
C VAL A 25 -8.57 16.70 -5.49
N TYR A 26 -9.08 15.74 -4.73
CA TYR A 26 -9.01 15.73 -3.28
C TYR A 26 -7.80 14.94 -2.79
N TYR A 27 -6.94 15.62 -2.05
CA TYR A 27 -5.81 15.00 -1.37
C TYR A 27 -6.24 14.66 0.05
N GLY A 28 -6.92 13.55 0.22
CA GLY A 28 -7.51 13.20 1.51
C GLY A 28 -8.20 11.86 1.45
N LEU A 29 -8.92 11.52 2.51
CA LEU A 29 -9.85 10.41 2.49
C LEU A 29 -11.21 10.88 2.98
N ARG A 30 -12.20 10.87 2.09
CA ARG A 30 -13.58 11.27 2.38
C ARG A 30 -14.33 10.18 3.13
N ASN A 31 -15.38 10.55 3.85
CA ASN A 31 -16.28 9.58 4.46
C ASN A 31 -16.97 8.72 3.37
N PRO A 32 -17.14 7.40 3.58
CA PRO A 32 -17.94 6.57 2.69
C PRO A 32 -19.36 7.14 2.49
N PRO A 33 -19.96 7.03 1.29
CA PRO A 33 -19.49 6.28 0.11
C PRO A 33 -18.54 7.05 -0.82
N LEU A 34 -18.06 8.24 -0.44
CA LEU A 34 -17.27 9.11 -1.32
C LEU A 34 -15.76 8.87 -1.22
N HIS A 35 -15.33 7.91 -0.40
CA HIS A 35 -13.93 7.65 -0.06
C HIS A 35 -13.04 7.29 -1.25
N THR A 36 -13.62 6.74 -2.33
CA THR A 36 -12.92 6.47 -3.60
C THR A 36 -13.10 7.57 -4.66
N GLN A 37 -13.94 8.58 -4.39
CA GLN A 37 -14.22 9.70 -5.29
C GLN A 37 -13.29 10.88 -4.98
N LEU A 38 -12.02 10.70 -5.33
CA LEU A 38 -10.97 11.70 -5.11
C LEU A 38 -10.73 12.63 -6.30
N SER A 39 -11.38 12.41 -7.42
CA SER A 39 -11.21 13.23 -8.63
C SER A 39 -12.55 13.47 -9.31
N ILE A 40 -12.80 14.71 -9.69
CA ILE A 40 -14.03 15.15 -10.38
C ILE A 40 -13.61 15.87 -11.66
N ASP A 41 -13.91 15.29 -12.81
CA ASP A 41 -13.77 15.97 -14.11
C ASP A 41 -14.68 17.19 -14.13
N LEU A 42 -14.14 18.37 -14.42
CA LEU A 42 -14.88 19.62 -14.44
C LEU A 42 -15.41 19.91 -15.85
N GLU A 43 -16.65 20.38 -15.92
CA GLU A 43 -17.22 20.93 -17.14
C GLU A 43 -16.61 22.32 -17.41
N ASP A 44 -16.42 22.69 -18.67
CA ASP A 44 -15.64 23.86 -19.09
C ASP A 44 -15.99 25.15 -18.34
N LEU A 45 -17.29 25.44 -18.16
CA LEU A 45 -17.75 26.63 -17.44
C LEU A 45 -17.35 26.61 -15.95
N VAL A 46 -17.42 25.43 -15.31
CA VAL A 46 -17.01 25.28 -13.91
C VAL A 46 -15.49 25.37 -13.79
N ALA A 47 -14.77 24.70 -14.70
CA ALA A 47 -13.32 24.69 -14.77
C ALA A 47 -12.72 26.10 -14.86
N GLU A 48 -13.30 26.96 -15.70
CA GLU A 48 -12.89 28.36 -15.86
C GLU A 48 -12.94 29.17 -14.55
N HIS A 49 -13.90 28.87 -13.66
CA HIS A 49 -14.19 29.71 -12.49
C HIS A 49 -13.76 29.09 -11.15
N ILE A 50 -13.73 27.76 -11.04
CA ILE A 50 -13.46 27.06 -9.77
C ILE A 50 -12.06 27.36 -9.23
N GLY A 51 -11.09 27.67 -10.10
CA GLY A 51 -9.74 28.06 -9.70
C GLY A 51 -9.68 29.38 -8.95
N ALA A 52 -10.57 30.31 -9.27
CA ALA A 52 -10.64 31.58 -8.56
C ALA A 52 -11.11 31.41 -7.11
N LEU A 53 -11.78 30.29 -6.78
CA LEU A 53 -12.24 29.96 -5.43
C LEU A 53 -11.15 29.39 -4.52
N ALA A 54 -9.93 29.17 -5.01
CA ALA A 54 -8.76 28.95 -4.15
C ALA A 54 -8.54 30.13 -3.19
N GLU A 55 -8.96 31.32 -3.60
CA GLU A 55 -9.16 32.48 -2.74
C GLU A 55 -10.66 32.71 -2.54
N ALA A 56 -11.06 33.22 -1.38
CA ALA A 56 -12.47 33.53 -1.14
C ALA A 56 -13.00 34.57 -2.15
N ARG A 57 -14.21 34.34 -2.69
CA ARG A 57 -14.92 35.23 -3.62
C ARG A 57 -16.33 35.46 -3.15
N LYS A 58 -16.84 36.68 -3.32
CA LYS A 58 -18.24 36.94 -2.98
C LYS A 58 -19.14 36.32 -4.03
N ARG A 59 -20.33 35.88 -3.60
CA ARG A 59 -21.32 35.28 -4.48
C ARG A 59 -21.69 36.18 -5.67
N ASP A 60 -21.78 37.49 -5.47
CA ASP A 60 -22.15 38.48 -6.50
C ASP A 60 -21.02 38.77 -7.49
N GLU A 61 -19.80 38.31 -7.21
CA GLU A 61 -18.66 38.37 -8.13
C GLU A 61 -18.62 37.18 -9.09
N LEU A 62 -19.44 36.14 -8.86
CA LEU A 62 -19.49 34.94 -9.69
C LEU A 62 -20.60 35.04 -10.76
N PRO A 63 -20.39 34.50 -11.97
CA PRO A 63 -21.41 34.54 -13.02
C PRO A 63 -22.70 33.81 -12.61
N GLU A 64 -23.86 34.37 -12.96
CA GLU A 64 -25.16 33.72 -12.71
C GLU A 64 -25.26 32.35 -13.37
N GLU A 65 -24.66 32.18 -14.55
CA GLU A 65 -24.60 30.91 -15.28
C GLU A 65 -23.86 29.81 -14.50
N LEU A 66 -22.77 30.17 -13.80
CA LEU A 66 -22.05 29.26 -12.91
C LEU A 66 -22.91 28.88 -11.71
N LEU A 67 -23.56 29.85 -11.07
CA LEU A 67 -24.44 29.62 -9.92
C LEU A 67 -25.66 28.76 -10.29
N ALA A 68 -26.10 28.80 -11.56
CA ALA A 68 -27.16 27.93 -12.07
C ALA A 68 -26.65 26.57 -12.56
N HIS A 69 -25.34 26.36 -12.64
CA HIS A 69 -24.75 25.17 -13.24
C HIS A 69 -24.93 23.92 -12.35
N PRO A 70 -25.46 22.79 -12.86
CA PRO A 70 -25.72 21.59 -12.07
C PRO A 70 -24.50 21.04 -11.35
N GLN A 71 -23.35 20.98 -12.04
CA GLN A 71 -22.11 20.51 -11.42
C GLN A 71 -21.64 21.44 -10.30
N PHE A 72 -21.74 22.77 -10.46
CA PHE A 72 -21.34 23.72 -9.42
C PHE A 72 -22.24 23.63 -8.18
N MET A 73 -23.56 23.52 -8.38
CA MET A 73 -24.51 23.26 -7.30
C MET A 73 -24.16 21.98 -6.54
N LYS A 74 -23.72 20.93 -7.25
CA LYS A 74 -23.29 19.68 -6.63
C LYS A 74 -22.02 19.84 -5.79
N LEU A 75 -21.04 20.63 -6.25
CA LEU A 75 -19.84 20.94 -5.47
C LEU A 75 -20.17 21.67 -4.16
N VAL A 76 -21.18 22.55 -4.16
CA VAL A 76 -21.66 23.22 -2.93
C VAL A 76 -22.40 22.23 -2.02
N GLU A 77 -23.29 21.40 -2.56
CA GLU A 77 -24.00 20.36 -1.80
C GLU A 77 -23.05 19.37 -1.12
N ASP A 78 -21.98 18.97 -1.83
CA ASP A 78 -20.99 18.02 -1.34
C ASP A 78 -19.94 18.64 -0.40
N GLY A 79 -20.08 19.93 -0.06
CA GLY A 79 -19.16 20.64 0.84
C GLY A 79 -17.76 20.87 0.26
N ILE A 80 -17.63 20.86 -1.06
CA ILE A 80 -16.37 21.11 -1.78
C ILE A 80 -16.20 22.61 -1.99
N VAL A 81 -17.29 23.32 -2.30
CA VAL A 81 -17.35 24.79 -2.23
C VAL A 81 -18.14 25.16 -0.98
N VAL A 82 -17.51 25.90 -0.08
CA VAL A 82 -18.05 26.20 1.25
C VAL A 82 -18.02 27.72 1.51
N ASP A 83 -18.63 28.14 2.62
CA ASP A 83 -18.37 29.48 3.15
C ASP A 83 -16.89 29.58 3.57
N ALA A 84 -16.25 30.71 3.31
CA ALA A 84 -14.84 30.90 3.63
C ALA A 84 -14.52 30.70 5.12
N ASN A 85 -15.48 30.97 6.02
CA ASN A 85 -15.30 30.74 7.45
C ASN A 85 -15.38 29.25 7.85
N ALA A 86 -15.84 28.38 6.94
CA ALA A 86 -15.95 26.93 7.13
C ALA A 86 -14.84 26.15 6.41
N VAL A 87 -13.87 26.84 5.78
CA VAL A 87 -12.68 26.21 5.21
C VAL A 87 -11.84 25.64 6.36
N ARG A 88 -11.51 24.35 6.27
CA ARG A 88 -10.62 23.69 7.24
C ARG A 88 -9.20 24.21 7.06
N HIS A 89 -8.38 24.10 8.11
CA HIS A 89 -6.98 24.48 8.08
C HIS A 89 -6.09 23.26 8.40
N PRO A 90 -4.80 23.29 8.02
CA PRO A 90 -3.85 22.27 8.44
C PRO A 90 -3.86 22.10 9.97
N ALA A 91 -4.09 20.87 10.43
CA ALA A 91 -4.12 20.56 11.85
C ALA A 91 -2.72 20.62 12.47
N THR A 92 -2.64 21.10 13.72
CA THR A 92 -1.45 21.00 14.57
C THR A 92 -1.66 19.96 15.66
N GLU A 93 -0.66 19.71 16.50
CA GLU A 93 -0.78 18.80 17.64
C GLU A 93 -1.92 19.21 18.59
N GLU A 94 -2.16 20.52 18.74
CA GLU A 94 -3.19 21.08 19.61
C GLU A 94 -4.59 21.10 18.97
N THR A 95 -4.68 21.13 17.64
CA THR A 95 -5.95 21.29 16.91
C THR A 95 -6.39 20.04 16.16
N LYS A 96 -5.57 18.97 16.12
CA LYS A 96 -5.90 17.75 15.40
C LYS A 96 -7.14 17.08 15.94
N GLN A 97 -7.90 16.48 15.03
CA GLN A 97 -8.94 15.53 15.38
C GLN A 97 -8.35 14.11 15.33
N GLU A 98 -8.50 13.37 16.42
CA GLU A 98 -8.08 11.97 16.51
C GLU A 98 -9.29 11.03 16.46
N CYS A 99 -9.14 9.92 15.75
CA CYS A 99 -10.18 8.91 15.63
C CYS A 99 -10.53 8.29 16.98
N THR A 100 -11.82 8.10 17.28
CA THR A 100 -12.23 7.44 18.54
C THR A 100 -11.92 5.94 18.57
N ARG A 101 -11.63 5.31 17.42
CA ARG A 101 -11.40 3.86 17.28
C ARG A 101 -9.94 3.44 17.02
N CYS A 102 -9.10 4.32 16.49
CA CYS A 102 -7.70 4.02 16.16
C CYS A 102 -6.83 5.26 16.43
N ILE A 103 -5.56 5.25 15.97
CA ILE A 103 -4.60 6.36 16.15
C ILE A 103 -4.59 7.39 15.00
N ASN A 104 -5.40 7.19 13.96
CA ASN A 104 -5.42 8.11 12.81
C ASN A 104 -5.91 9.49 13.24
N ASN A 105 -5.25 10.52 12.73
CA ASN A 105 -5.60 11.92 12.93
C ASN A 105 -5.33 12.74 11.67
N ASP A 106 -5.96 13.89 11.55
CA ASP A 106 -5.85 14.79 10.39
C ASP A 106 -4.56 15.62 10.34
N MET A 107 -3.73 15.62 11.39
CA MET A 107 -2.37 16.20 11.32
C MET A 107 -1.43 15.29 10.50
N LEU A 108 -1.45 13.99 10.76
CA LEU A 108 -0.63 13.01 10.02
C LEU A 108 -1.27 12.55 8.72
N LEU A 109 -2.59 12.63 8.63
CA LEU A 109 -3.36 12.37 7.40
C LEU A 109 -4.19 13.61 7.02
N PRO A 110 -3.58 14.71 6.55
CA PRO A 110 -4.31 15.89 6.12
C PRO A 110 -5.42 15.57 5.10
N GLY A 111 -6.61 16.11 5.35
CA GLY A 111 -7.81 15.80 4.55
C GLY A 111 -8.49 14.48 4.93
N LEU A 112 -8.15 13.86 6.06
CA LEU A 112 -8.94 12.76 6.61
C LEU A 112 -10.27 13.29 7.15
N GLU A 113 -11.38 12.70 6.72
CA GLU A 113 -12.70 13.00 7.25
C GLU A 113 -13.09 12.08 8.42
N PHE A 114 -13.95 12.61 9.29
CA PHE A 114 -14.54 11.93 10.43
C PHE A 114 -16.06 12.06 10.36
N ASN A 115 -16.78 11.08 10.92
CA ASN A 115 -18.22 11.21 11.13
C ASN A 115 -18.53 11.98 12.43
N GLU A 116 -19.82 12.16 12.74
CA GLU A 116 -20.30 12.86 13.94
C GLU A 116 -19.84 12.19 15.25
N GLU A 117 -19.52 10.89 15.23
CA GLU A 117 -19.00 10.13 16.39
C GLU A 117 -17.47 10.22 16.52
N GLY A 118 -16.80 11.00 15.66
CA GLY A 118 -15.34 11.12 15.63
C GLY A 118 -14.62 9.88 15.09
N VAL A 119 -15.31 9.00 14.34
CA VAL A 119 -14.70 7.83 13.69
C VAL A 119 -14.16 8.24 12.32
N CYS A 120 -12.88 7.96 12.04
CA CYS A 120 -12.26 8.33 10.76
C CYS A 120 -12.78 7.48 9.58
N ALA A 121 -12.63 8.01 8.36
CA ALA A 121 -13.07 7.35 7.13
C ALA A 121 -12.52 5.92 6.95
N PHE A 122 -11.30 5.61 7.39
CA PHE A 122 -10.74 4.25 7.36
C PHE A 122 -11.57 3.28 8.21
N CYS A 123 -11.81 3.61 9.48
CA CYS A 123 -12.61 2.77 10.38
C CYS A 123 -14.06 2.65 9.89
N GLN A 124 -14.64 3.72 9.33
CA GLN A 124 -15.96 3.65 8.71
C GLN A 124 -16.02 2.67 7.53
N CYS A 125 -14.95 2.58 6.72
CA CYS A 125 -14.85 1.59 5.64
C CYS A 125 -14.84 0.16 6.22
N TYR A 126 -14.08 -0.08 7.29
CA TYR A 126 -14.01 -1.38 7.94
C TYR A 126 -15.36 -1.80 8.53
N GLU A 127 -16.04 -0.91 9.25
CA GLU A 127 -17.38 -1.16 9.78
C GLU A 127 -18.40 -1.48 8.68
N ARG A 128 -18.33 -0.75 7.56
CA ARG A 128 -19.20 -0.99 6.42
C ARG A 128 -18.92 -2.33 5.75
N ALA A 129 -17.64 -2.70 5.61
CA ALA A 129 -17.23 -4.00 5.09
C ALA A 129 -17.74 -5.15 5.96
N GLU A 130 -17.64 -5.04 7.29
CA GLU A 130 -18.18 -6.00 8.24
C GLU A 130 -19.71 -6.13 8.12
N LYS A 131 -20.43 -4.99 8.05
CA LYS A 131 -21.89 -4.95 7.91
C LYS A 131 -22.40 -5.66 6.65
N ILE A 132 -21.65 -5.61 5.55
CA ILE A 132 -22.02 -6.28 4.29
C ILE A 132 -21.44 -7.69 4.15
N GLY A 133 -20.70 -8.18 5.15
CA GLY A 133 -20.04 -9.49 5.11
C GLY A 133 -18.93 -9.57 4.06
N ALA A 134 -18.28 -8.44 3.75
CA ALA A 134 -17.10 -8.44 2.89
C ALA A 134 -15.93 -9.17 3.58
N SER A 135 -15.03 -9.72 2.78
CA SER A 135 -13.80 -10.35 3.26
C SER A 135 -12.61 -9.52 2.76
N ALA A 136 -11.59 -9.38 3.60
CA ALA A 136 -10.42 -8.59 3.29
C ALA A 136 -9.58 -9.36 2.28
N GLY A 137 -9.21 -8.70 1.18
CA GLY A 137 -8.42 -9.27 0.12
C GLY A 137 -9.21 -10.12 -0.89
N PRO A 138 -8.55 -10.57 -1.97
CA PRO A 138 -9.07 -11.63 -2.82
C PRO A 138 -9.37 -12.89 -1.98
N GLN A 139 -10.28 -13.74 -2.46
CA GLN A 139 -10.64 -15.04 -1.88
C GLN A 139 -9.50 -16.07 -2.11
N ASN A 140 -8.28 -15.72 -1.71
CA ASN A 140 -7.05 -16.51 -1.87
C ASN A 140 -6.51 -17.03 -0.53
N PHE A 141 -7.28 -16.95 0.56
CA PHE A 141 -6.90 -17.60 1.81
C PHE A 141 -6.96 -19.13 1.65
N ILE A 142 -6.09 -19.86 2.33
CA ILE A 142 -6.10 -21.33 2.40
C ILE A 142 -6.01 -21.75 3.86
N THR A 143 -6.71 -22.83 4.25
CA THR A 143 -6.61 -23.38 5.61
C THR A 143 -5.42 -24.31 5.79
N GLU A 144 -5.04 -24.58 7.04
CA GLU A 144 -3.99 -25.54 7.36
C GLU A 144 -4.35 -26.95 6.86
N GLU A 145 -5.62 -27.35 6.96
CA GLU A 145 -6.12 -28.66 6.52
C GLU A 145 -6.07 -28.80 4.99
N GLU A 146 -6.43 -27.74 4.26
CA GLU A 146 -6.35 -27.69 2.79
C GLU A 146 -4.89 -27.82 2.32
N LEU A 147 -3.94 -27.13 2.98
CA LEU A 147 -2.51 -27.26 2.69
C LEU A 147 -2.00 -28.68 2.95
N LEU A 148 -2.38 -29.29 4.08
CA LEU A 148 -1.98 -30.65 4.43
C LEU A 148 -2.55 -31.68 3.44
N GLU A 149 -3.79 -31.51 3.00
CA GLU A 149 -4.40 -32.38 1.98
C GLU A 149 -3.71 -32.22 0.62
N ALA A 150 -3.42 -31.00 0.21
CA ALA A 150 -2.71 -30.76 -1.05
C ALA A 150 -1.28 -31.33 -1.01
N SER A 151 -0.59 -31.22 0.13
CA SER A 151 0.74 -31.82 0.35
C SER A 151 0.71 -33.35 0.26
N ARG A 152 -0.29 -34.02 0.85
CA ARG A 152 -0.45 -35.49 0.73
C ARG A 152 -0.59 -35.96 -0.71
N ASN A 153 -1.22 -35.15 -1.56
CA ASN A 153 -1.46 -35.46 -2.96
C ASN A 153 -0.34 -34.96 -3.91
N ASN A 154 0.65 -34.24 -3.38
CA ASN A 154 1.71 -33.63 -4.17
C ASN A 154 2.80 -34.64 -4.57
N THR A 155 2.69 -35.15 -5.79
CA THR A 155 3.65 -36.09 -6.40
C THR A 155 4.52 -35.46 -7.49
N GLN A 156 4.25 -34.21 -7.86
CA GLN A 156 4.89 -33.55 -9.02
C GLN A 156 6.05 -32.63 -8.65
N SER A 157 6.17 -32.27 -7.37
CA SER A 157 7.25 -31.43 -6.85
C SER A 157 7.89 -32.03 -5.60
N ARG A 158 9.16 -31.66 -5.38
CA ARG A 158 9.88 -31.91 -4.13
C ARG A 158 9.45 -30.95 -3.02
N PHE A 159 8.74 -29.88 -3.35
CA PHE A 159 8.22 -28.88 -2.42
C PHE A 159 6.70 -28.84 -2.43
N ASP A 160 6.13 -28.63 -1.25
CA ASP A 160 4.70 -28.38 -1.09
C ASP A 160 4.38 -26.88 -1.20
N VAL A 161 5.29 -26.03 -0.75
CA VAL A 161 5.06 -24.58 -0.72
C VAL A 161 6.36 -23.82 -0.97
N MET A 162 6.27 -22.68 -1.65
CA MET A 162 7.31 -21.65 -1.69
C MET A 162 6.92 -20.50 -0.77
N VAL A 163 7.88 -19.94 -0.03
CA VAL A 163 7.65 -18.78 0.85
C VAL A 163 8.67 -17.69 0.54
N LEU A 164 8.20 -16.46 0.29
CA LEU A 164 9.08 -15.29 0.24
C LEU A 164 9.49 -14.91 1.68
N CYS A 165 10.77 -15.09 2.00
CA CYS A 165 11.31 -14.91 3.34
C CYS A 165 12.27 -13.72 3.40
N THR A 166 11.98 -12.75 4.27
CA THR A 166 12.85 -11.59 4.50
C THR A 166 13.64 -11.70 5.81
N GLY A 167 13.30 -12.66 6.68
CA GLY A 167 13.86 -12.78 8.03
C GLY A 167 13.24 -11.81 9.05
N GLY A 168 12.22 -11.06 8.65
CA GLY A 168 11.35 -10.31 9.55
C GLY A 168 10.30 -11.21 10.23
N LYS A 169 9.67 -10.68 11.28
CA LYS A 169 8.67 -11.35 12.14
C LYS A 169 7.69 -12.23 11.35
N ASP A 170 6.96 -11.63 10.41
CA ASP A 170 5.85 -12.28 9.70
C ASP A 170 6.33 -13.46 8.84
N SER A 171 7.42 -13.25 8.11
CA SER A 171 7.99 -14.28 7.24
C SER A 171 8.61 -15.43 8.04
N THR A 172 9.23 -15.16 9.19
CA THR A 172 9.75 -16.19 10.10
C THR A 172 8.63 -16.99 10.74
N TYR A 173 7.54 -16.34 11.14
CA TYR A 173 6.34 -17.02 11.65
C TYR A 173 5.72 -17.93 10.59
N LEU A 174 5.56 -17.43 9.36
CA LEU A 174 5.01 -18.22 8.26
C LEU A 174 5.89 -19.44 7.97
N LEU A 175 7.21 -19.26 7.99
CA LEU A 175 8.17 -20.35 7.80
C LEU A 175 8.10 -21.39 8.93
N TRP A 176 8.00 -20.96 10.20
CA TRP A 176 7.78 -21.84 11.35
C TRP A 176 6.50 -22.64 11.21
N LEU A 177 5.40 -21.98 10.85
CA LEU A 177 4.09 -22.61 10.73
C LEU A 177 4.11 -23.70 9.65
N LEU A 178 4.60 -23.37 8.45
CA LEU A 178 4.64 -24.30 7.32
C LEU A 178 5.65 -25.43 7.55
N GLY A 179 6.88 -25.11 7.96
CA GLY A 179 7.97 -26.08 8.07
C GLY A 179 7.96 -26.90 9.37
N LYS A 180 7.66 -26.27 10.51
CA LYS A 180 7.72 -26.91 11.85
C LYS A 180 6.37 -27.45 12.29
N LYS A 181 5.33 -26.60 12.31
CA LYS A 181 4.01 -26.99 12.84
C LYS A 181 3.26 -27.91 11.88
N LEU A 182 3.27 -27.62 10.58
CA LEU A 182 2.59 -28.44 9.56
C LEU A 182 3.50 -29.51 8.94
N GLY A 183 4.82 -29.41 9.08
CA GLY A 183 5.76 -30.39 8.56
C GLY A 183 5.83 -30.44 7.03
N LEU A 184 5.51 -29.35 6.35
CA LEU A 184 5.53 -29.27 4.88
C LEU A 184 6.97 -29.20 4.36
N ARG A 185 7.18 -29.64 3.11
CA ARG A 185 8.44 -29.45 2.38
C ARG A 185 8.46 -28.03 1.82
N VAL A 186 9.27 -27.15 2.41
CA VAL A 186 9.24 -25.71 2.10
C VAL A 186 10.46 -25.31 1.29
N LEU A 187 10.22 -24.56 0.20
CA LEU A 187 11.26 -23.75 -0.45
C LEU A 187 11.14 -22.30 0.06
N ALA A 188 12.01 -21.92 0.99
CA ALA A 188 12.19 -20.53 1.37
C ALA A 188 13.01 -19.83 0.29
N VAL A 189 12.56 -18.65 -0.15
CA VAL A 189 13.30 -17.84 -1.11
C VAL A 189 13.49 -16.43 -0.58
N SER A 190 14.69 -15.86 -0.78
CA SER A 190 15.01 -14.52 -0.30
C SER A 190 15.73 -13.70 -1.34
N TRP A 191 15.27 -12.46 -1.54
CA TRP A 191 16.00 -11.47 -2.32
C TRP A 191 16.89 -10.67 -1.38
N ASN A 192 18.20 -10.90 -1.48
CA ASN A 192 19.20 -10.19 -0.70
C ASN A 192 19.49 -8.83 -1.34
N MET A 193 18.84 -7.78 -0.83
CA MET A 193 19.02 -6.39 -1.27
C MET A 193 20.06 -5.67 -0.39
N PRO A 194 20.71 -4.60 -0.90
CA PRO A 194 21.74 -3.86 -0.15
C PRO A 194 21.28 -3.33 1.22
N TYR A 195 19.97 -3.13 1.37
CA TYR A 195 19.33 -2.49 2.53
C TYR A 195 18.54 -3.48 3.42
N THR A 196 18.73 -4.80 3.23
CA THR A 196 18.19 -5.80 4.17
C THR A 196 18.95 -5.74 5.49
N ASN A 197 18.23 -5.73 6.60
CA ASN A 197 18.84 -5.73 7.93
C ASN A 197 19.69 -7.00 8.14
N ASP A 198 20.92 -6.86 8.64
CA ASP A 198 21.81 -8.01 8.88
C ASP A 198 21.24 -8.98 9.93
N THR A 199 20.51 -8.47 10.92
CA THR A 199 19.80 -9.33 11.89
C THR A 199 18.76 -10.21 11.21
N CYS A 200 18.08 -9.70 10.18
CA CYS A 200 17.12 -10.49 9.41
C CYS A 200 17.80 -11.53 8.53
N LYS A 201 18.97 -11.22 7.95
CA LYS A 201 19.80 -12.21 7.25
C LYS A 201 20.22 -13.34 8.19
N ASP A 202 20.62 -13.00 9.42
CA ASP A 202 21.01 -13.98 10.43
C ASP A 202 19.82 -14.80 10.94
N ASN A 203 18.65 -14.18 11.10
CA ASN A 203 17.41 -14.90 11.43
C ASN A 203 17.02 -15.89 10.33
N LEU A 204 17.20 -15.52 9.06
CA LEU A 204 16.93 -16.40 7.93
C LEU A 204 17.86 -17.62 7.95
N ARG A 205 19.18 -17.41 8.13
CA ARG A 205 20.17 -18.50 8.25
C ARG A 205 19.81 -19.44 9.41
N ARG A 206 19.51 -18.88 10.58
CA ARG A 206 19.11 -19.64 11.76
C ARG A 206 17.83 -20.45 11.53
N SER A 207 16.87 -19.88 10.79
CA SER A 207 15.63 -20.58 10.47
C SER A 207 15.88 -21.85 9.67
N VAL A 208 16.86 -21.85 8.75
CA VAL A 208 17.24 -23.04 7.98
C VAL A 208 17.96 -24.08 8.86
N GLU A 209 18.82 -23.64 9.78
CA GLU A 209 19.50 -24.52 10.73
C GLU A 209 18.51 -25.24 11.67
N LEU A 210 17.46 -24.54 12.10
CA LEU A 210 16.42 -25.08 13.00
C LEU A 210 15.36 -25.93 12.27
N LEU A 211 15.20 -25.77 10.96
CA LEU A 211 14.17 -26.43 10.16
C LEU A 211 14.80 -27.29 9.05
N PRO A 212 15.15 -28.56 9.33
CA PRO A 212 15.90 -29.40 8.38
C PRO A 212 15.11 -29.78 7.11
N SER A 213 13.79 -29.57 7.08
CA SER A 213 12.91 -29.78 5.92
C SER A 213 12.77 -28.54 5.02
N VAL A 214 13.44 -27.43 5.35
CA VAL A 214 13.41 -26.18 4.60
C VAL A 214 14.64 -26.08 3.72
N GLU A 215 14.43 -25.88 2.42
CA GLU A 215 15.49 -25.45 1.50
C GLU A 215 15.46 -23.93 1.36
N LEU A 216 16.63 -23.29 1.31
CA LEU A 216 16.76 -21.85 1.11
C LEU A 216 17.45 -21.54 -0.22
N VAL A 217 16.79 -20.71 -1.04
CA VAL A 217 17.40 -20.07 -2.20
C VAL A 217 17.49 -18.56 -1.97
N GLU A 218 18.72 -18.06 -1.89
CA GLU A 218 18.98 -16.62 -1.86
C GLU A 218 19.43 -16.14 -3.23
N ARG A 219 18.85 -15.03 -3.71
CA ARG A 219 19.33 -14.33 -4.90
C ARG A 219 19.84 -12.96 -4.53
N THR A 220 21.07 -12.67 -4.94
CA THR A 220 21.68 -11.34 -4.85
C THR A 220 21.89 -10.81 -6.25
N LEU A 221 21.26 -9.67 -6.57
CA LEU A 221 21.47 -8.96 -7.84
C LEU A 221 22.69 -8.03 -7.71
N PRO A 222 23.35 -7.63 -8.82
CA PRO A 222 24.43 -6.67 -8.76
C PRO A 222 23.99 -5.39 -8.03
N TRP A 223 24.68 -5.01 -6.95
CA TRP A 223 24.22 -3.89 -6.11
C TRP A 223 24.23 -2.55 -6.84
N ASN A 224 25.13 -2.35 -7.80
CA ASN A 224 25.12 -1.18 -8.67
C ASN A 224 23.83 -1.11 -9.51
N MET A 225 23.38 -2.22 -10.08
CA MET A 225 22.10 -2.30 -10.81
C MET A 225 20.93 -1.93 -9.89
N ILE A 226 20.92 -2.43 -8.65
CA ILE A 226 19.87 -2.12 -7.69
C ILE A 226 19.89 -0.65 -7.28
N ARG A 227 21.06 -0.06 -7.04
CA ARG A 227 21.20 1.37 -6.72
C ARG A 227 20.70 2.27 -7.84
N GLU A 228 21.11 1.99 -9.08
CA GLU A 228 20.63 2.76 -10.25
C GLU A 228 19.11 2.63 -10.40
N ALA A 229 18.56 1.42 -10.23
CA ALA A 229 17.13 1.21 -10.28
C ALA A 229 16.38 1.95 -9.15
N MET A 230 16.91 1.95 -7.92
CA MET A 230 16.34 2.70 -6.81
C MET A 230 16.41 4.21 -7.02
N LYS A 231 17.50 4.72 -7.61
CA LYS A 231 17.63 6.13 -7.99
C LYS A 231 16.61 6.52 -9.04
N GLY A 232 16.47 5.74 -10.12
CA GLY A 232 15.46 5.97 -11.15
C GLY A 232 14.02 5.84 -10.63
N GLN A 233 13.78 4.86 -9.75
CA GLN A 233 12.49 4.70 -9.06
C GLN A 233 12.17 5.93 -8.20
N PHE A 234 13.14 6.39 -7.41
CA PHE A 234 12.96 7.57 -6.59
C PHE A 234 12.68 8.80 -7.44
N ALA A 235 13.43 9.04 -8.52
CA ALA A 235 13.19 10.16 -9.44
C ALA A 235 11.80 10.09 -10.09
N LYS A 236 11.33 8.90 -10.49
CA LYS A 236 10.09 8.76 -11.27
C LYS A 236 8.82 8.76 -10.40
N VAL A 237 8.85 8.14 -9.22
CA VAL A 237 7.65 7.96 -8.38
C VAL A 237 7.80 8.50 -6.96
N GLY A 238 8.97 9.03 -6.59
CA GLY A 238 9.21 9.66 -5.30
C GLY A 238 9.35 8.71 -4.12
N VAL A 239 9.54 7.42 -4.37
CA VAL A 239 9.83 6.41 -3.33
C VAL A 239 10.94 5.50 -3.84
N PRO A 240 12.04 5.26 -3.10
CA PRO A 240 13.19 4.51 -3.62
C PRO A 240 13.00 2.98 -3.57
N CYS A 241 11.94 2.50 -2.91
CA CYS A 241 11.72 1.07 -2.69
C CYS A 241 11.43 0.31 -3.99
N LEU A 242 11.90 -0.94 -4.08
CA LEU A 242 11.62 -1.87 -5.18
C LEU A 242 10.83 -3.12 -4.72
N CYS A 243 10.68 -3.29 -3.41
CA CYS A 243 9.95 -4.40 -2.80
C CYS A 243 8.44 -4.15 -2.82
N PRO A 244 7.60 -5.21 -2.89
CA PRO A 244 7.96 -6.61 -3.08
C PRO A 244 8.10 -7.02 -4.57
N THR A 245 7.93 -6.08 -5.51
CA THR A 245 7.82 -6.34 -6.97
C THR A 245 8.96 -7.20 -7.50
N VAL A 246 10.22 -6.86 -7.21
CA VAL A 246 11.38 -7.60 -7.73
C VAL A 246 11.43 -9.04 -7.20
N ALA A 247 11.02 -9.28 -5.95
CA ALA A 247 10.97 -10.65 -5.40
C ALA A 247 9.98 -11.53 -6.18
N HIS A 248 8.81 -10.99 -6.55
CA HIS A 248 7.84 -11.68 -7.40
C HIS A 248 8.43 -12.06 -8.77
N VAL A 249 9.15 -11.13 -9.40
CA VAL A 249 9.79 -11.33 -10.70
C VAL A 249 10.86 -12.42 -10.64
N LEU A 250 11.65 -12.45 -9.56
CA LEU A 250 12.76 -13.40 -9.41
C LEU A 250 12.30 -14.83 -9.12
N PHE A 251 11.20 -15.02 -8.38
CA PHE A 251 10.87 -16.33 -7.79
C PHE A 251 9.63 -17.01 -8.37
N PHE A 252 8.69 -16.28 -8.98
CA PHE A 252 7.53 -16.92 -9.61
C PHE A 252 7.90 -17.89 -10.75
N PRO A 253 8.80 -17.53 -11.71
CA PRO A 253 9.25 -18.47 -12.73
C PRO A 253 9.86 -19.74 -12.13
N MET A 254 10.66 -19.60 -11.07
CA MET A 254 11.25 -20.73 -10.34
C MET A 254 10.20 -21.64 -9.72
N ALA A 255 9.15 -21.09 -9.12
CA ALA A 255 8.06 -21.90 -8.57
C ALA A 255 7.34 -22.73 -9.65
N VAL A 256 7.16 -22.15 -10.85
CA VAL A 256 6.59 -22.86 -12.00
C VAL A 256 7.52 -23.97 -12.49
N GLU A 257 8.82 -23.70 -12.60
CA GLU A 257 9.83 -24.68 -13.02
C GLU A 257 9.95 -25.87 -12.06
N GLU A 258 9.94 -25.60 -10.75
CA GLU A 258 9.96 -26.61 -9.68
C GLU A 258 8.58 -27.25 -9.46
N ARG A 259 7.55 -26.87 -10.23
CA ARG A 259 6.16 -27.35 -10.17
C ARG A 259 5.53 -27.25 -8.78
N ILE A 260 5.91 -26.23 -8.03
CA ILE A 260 5.44 -26.03 -6.66
C ILE A 260 3.95 -25.67 -6.71
N PRO A 261 3.08 -26.29 -5.91
CA PRO A 261 1.64 -26.05 -6.02
C PRO A 261 1.21 -24.73 -5.39
N PHE A 262 1.94 -24.19 -4.41
CA PHE A 262 1.58 -22.94 -3.74
C PHE A 262 2.77 -22.01 -3.56
N ILE A 263 2.53 -20.72 -3.75
CA ILE A 263 3.38 -19.64 -3.23
C ILE A 263 2.61 -18.97 -2.10
N MET A 264 3.17 -19.03 -0.90
CA MET A 264 2.58 -18.48 0.32
C MET A 264 3.15 -17.08 0.60
N GLN A 265 2.26 -16.11 0.78
CA GLN A 265 2.61 -14.76 1.20
C GLN A 265 2.44 -14.57 2.71
N GLY A 266 3.43 -13.91 3.34
CA GLY A 266 3.35 -13.43 4.71
C GLY A 266 2.64 -12.08 4.84
N VAL A 267 1.57 -11.86 4.09
CA VAL A 267 0.77 -10.62 4.15
C VAL A 267 -0.34 -10.82 5.19
N GLU A 268 -0.42 -9.90 6.14
CA GLU A 268 -1.46 -9.91 7.18
C GLU A 268 -2.82 -9.47 6.61
N GLU A 269 -3.91 -10.01 7.16
CA GLU A 269 -5.28 -9.64 6.77
C GLU A 269 -5.53 -8.13 6.88
N VAL A 270 -4.89 -7.46 7.85
CA VAL A 270 -5.04 -6.01 8.06
C VAL A 270 -4.45 -5.18 6.92
N GLN A 271 -3.36 -5.63 6.30
CA GLN A 271 -2.76 -4.97 5.14
C GLN A 271 -3.69 -5.05 3.91
N LEU A 272 -4.43 -6.16 3.81
CA LEU A 272 -5.43 -6.36 2.76
C LEU A 272 -6.73 -5.61 3.04
N ALA A 273 -7.11 -5.44 4.30
CA ALA A 273 -8.31 -4.68 4.67
C ALA A 273 -8.26 -3.25 4.12
N VAL A 274 -7.09 -2.61 4.17
CA VAL A 274 -6.87 -1.28 3.57
C VAL A 274 -7.14 -1.32 2.07
N THR A 275 -6.47 -2.23 1.36
CA THR A 275 -6.59 -2.35 -0.10
C THR A 275 -8.02 -2.69 -0.52
N SER A 276 -8.70 -3.58 0.19
CA SER A 276 -10.01 -4.09 -0.21
C SER A 276 -11.19 -3.27 0.28
N TYR A 277 -11.05 -2.54 1.38
CA TYR A 277 -12.17 -1.81 1.97
C TYR A 277 -12.08 -0.30 1.76
N VAL A 278 -10.86 0.22 1.57
CA VAL A 278 -10.62 1.67 1.45
C VAL A 278 -10.31 2.05 0.01
N MET A 279 -9.47 1.28 -0.68
CA MET A 279 -9.10 1.63 -2.07
C MET A 279 -10.17 1.22 -3.10
N ASP A 280 -11.14 0.41 -2.69
CA ASP A 280 -12.22 -0.11 -3.54
C ASP A 280 -13.61 0.41 -3.10
N GLU A 281 -14.51 0.51 -4.08
CA GLU A 281 -15.89 0.91 -3.82
C GLU A 281 -16.65 -0.18 -3.04
N LEU A 282 -17.05 0.16 -1.81
CA LEU A 282 -17.92 -0.69 -0.99
C LEU A 282 -19.37 -0.65 -1.50
N LYS A 283 -19.67 -1.41 -2.57
CA LYS A 283 -21.02 -1.47 -3.16
C LYS A 283 -22.01 -2.18 -2.25
N SER A 284 -23.05 -1.48 -1.80
CA SER A 284 -24.22 -2.10 -1.17
C SER A 284 -25.06 -2.79 -2.25
N GLY A 285 -25.03 -4.12 -2.28
CA GLY A 285 -25.96 -5.02 -2.96
C GLY A 285 -26.73 -4.50 -4.19
N LYS A 286 -26.21 -4.76 -5.38
CA LYS A 286 -26.97 -5.41 -6.47
C LYS A 286 -26.05 -6.45 -7.08
N LYS A 287 -26.36 -7.74 -6.88
CA LYS A 287 -25.72 -8.83 -7.63
C LYS A 287 -26.01 -8.58 -9.11
N ALA A 288 -25.07 -7.95 -9.84
CA ALA A 288 -24.95 -8.25 -11.26
C ALA A 288 -24.88 -9.77 -11.39
N LYS A 289 -25.49 -10.37 -12.43
CA LYS A 289 -25.33 -11.80 -12.70
C LYS A 289 -23.84 -12.14 -12.55
N PRO A 290 -23.43 -12.95 -11.57
CA PRO A 290 -22.02 -13.10 -11.29
C PRO A 290 -21.44 -13.80 -12.51
N ALA A 291 -20.47 -13.14 -13.17
CA ALA A 291 -19.47 -13.91 -13.88
C ALA A 291 -18.95 -14.97 -12.88
N PRO A 292 -18.72 -16.22 -13.31
CA PRO A 292 -18.12 -17.21 -12.42
C PRO A 292 -16.86 -16.60 -11.80
N ALA A 293 -16.69 -16.79 -10.49
CA ALA A 293 -15.52 -16.25 -9.80
C ALA A 293 -14.25 -16.77 -10.51
N PRO A 294 -13.24 -15.92 -10.73
CA PRO A 294 -12.00 -16.33 -11.38
C PRO A 294 -11.39 -17.51 -10.62
N SER A 295 -10.81 -18.46 -11.34
CA SER A 295 -10.11 -19.58 -10.70
C SER A 295 -8.85 -19.07 -9.96
N HIS A 296 -8.30 -19.85 -9.04
CA HIS A 296 -7.03 -19.49 -8.37
C HIS A 296 -5.87 -19.34 -9.36
N ARG A 297 -5.90 -20.10 -10.45
CA ARG A 297 -4.99 -19.92 -11.60
C ARG A 297 -5.17 -18.53 -12.21
N ASP A 298 -6.40 -18.14 -12.55
CA ASP A 298 -6.67 -16.85 -13.19
C ASP A 298 -6.30 -15.69 -12.28
N MET A 299 -6.57 -15.81 -10.98
CA MET A 299 -6.14 -14.81 -9.98
C MET A 299 -4.62 -14.69 -9.91
N THR A 300 -3.91 -15.82 -9.90
CA THR A 300 -2.44 -15.81 -9.88
C THR A 300 -1.88 -15.18 -11.16
N LEU A 301 -2.33 -15.63 -12.33
CA LEU A 301 -1.87 -15.10 -13.61
C LEU A 301 -2.23 -13.62 -13.77
N GLY A 302 -3.41 -13.19 -13.29
CA GLY A 302 -3.80 -11.78 -13.28
C GLY A 302 -2.89 -10.92 -12.39
N PHE A 303 -2.55 -11.41 -11.20
CA PHE A 303 -1.60 -10.73 -10.30
C PHE A 303 -0.22 -10.58 -10.95
N PHE A 304 0.38 -11.68 -11.42
CA PHE A 304 1.71 -11.65 -12.02
C PHE A 304 1.74 -10.94 -13.38
N SER A 305 0.64 -10.95 -14.13
CA SER A 305 0.49 -10.11 -15.32
C SER A 305 0.42 -8.63 -14.99
N THR A 306 -0.11 -8.25 -13.84
CA THR A 306 -0.10 -6.85 -13.38
C THR A 306 1.30 -6.45 -12.92
N VAL A 307 1.99 -7.34 -12.18
CA VAL A 307 3.42 -7.15 -11.83
C VAL A 307 4.27 -6.98 -13.08
N ALA A 308 4.05 -7.78 -14.12
CA ALA A 308 4.78 -7.72 -15.37
C ALA A 308 4.37 -6.54 -16.25
N HIS A 309 3.09 -6.26 -16.40
CA HIS A 309 2.56 -5.38 -17.45
C HIS A 309 1.50 -4.43 -16.89
N ALA A 310 1.78 -3.80 -15.74
CA ALA A 310 0.90 -2.81 -15.13
C ALA A 310 0.48 -1.76 -16.18
N PRO A 311 -0.83 -1.61 -16.44
CA PRO A 311 -1.32 -0.66 -17.44
C PRO A 311 -1.11 0.78 -16.97
N GLU A 312 -1.15 1.73 -17.90
CA GLU A 312 -1.26 3.14 -17.54
C GLU A 312 -2.58 3.35 -16.76
N PRO A 313 -2.58 4.03 -15.61
CA PRO A 313 -3.78 4.23 -14.83
C PRO A 313 -4.82 5.03 -15.62
N PRO A 314 -6.08 4.57 -15.71
CA PRO A 314 -7.12 5.26 -16.48
C PRO A 314 -7.57 6.57 -15.82
N LYS A 315 -7.34 6.73 -14.51
CA LYS A 315 -7.62 7.95 -13.73
C LYS A 315 -6.33 8.36 -12.99
N PRO A 316 -5.59 9.38 -13.43
CA PRO A 316 -4.29 9.72 -12.88
C PRO A 316 -4.25 9.98 -11.36
N HIS A 317 -5.36 10.43 -10.77
CA HIS A 317 -5.42 10.78 -9.35
C HIS A 317 -6.23 9.79 -8.48
N ALA A 318 -6.65 8.64 -9.02
CA ALA A 318 -7.22 7.58 -8.20
C ALA A 318 -6.18 7.02 -7.22
N ILE A 319 -6.63 6.57 -6.03
CA ILE A 319 -5.75 6.03 -4.98
C ILE A 319 -4.86 4.90 -5.52
N THR A 320 -5.40 4.05 -6.40
CA THR A 320 -4.69 2.89 -6.94
C THR A 320 -3.67 3.23 -8.04
N SER A 321 -3.66 4.46 -8.56
CA SER A 321 -2.81 4.85 -9.69
C SER A 321 -1.34 4.89 -9.35
N ASP A 322 -0.99 5.29 -8.12
CA ASP A 322 0.40 5.30 -7.67
C ASP A 322 0.99 3.88 -7.57
N PHE A 323 0.16 2.86 -7.27
CA PHE A 323 0.59 1.46 -7.31
C PHE A 323 0.93 1.01 -8.73
N MET A 324 0.14 1.41 -9.73
CA MET A 324 0.42 1.10 -11.14
C MET A 324 1.69 1.81 -11.62
N ARG A 325 1.85 3.10 -11.30
CA ARG A 325 3.08 3.87 -11.61
C ARG A 325 4.31 3.24 -10.96
N TYR A 326 4.20 2.82 -9.70
CA TYR A 326 5.26 2.15 -8.97
C TYR A 326 5.73 0.90 -9.71
N GLN A 327 4.81 0.00 -10.08
CA GLN A 327 5.14 -1.24 -10.79
C GLN A 327 5.71 -0.99 -12.19
N ARG A 328 5.16 -0.04 -12.94
CA ARG A 328 5.67 0.38 -14.26
C ARG A 328 7.10 0.89 -14.16
N SER A 329 7.36 1.75 -13.19
CA SER A 329 8.69 2.30 -12.95
C SER A 329 9.69 1.19 -12.58
N VAL A 330 9.35 0.26 -11.67
CA VAL A 330 10.24 -0.88 -11.34
C VAL A 330 10.59 -1.69 -12.58
N ARG A 331 9.60 -1.98 -13.45
CA ARG A 331 9.85 -2.69 -14.71
C ARG A 331 10.80 -1.94 -15.63
N GLU A 332 10.57 -0.66 -15.85
CA GLU A 332 11.45 0.14 -16.72
C GLU A 332 12.90 0.17 -16.22
N GLN A 333 13.09 0.27 -14.90
CA GLN A 333 14.42 0.29 -14.30
C GLN A 333 15.14 -1.07 -14.35
N LEU A 334 14.40 -2.17 -14.47
CA LEU A 334 14.90 -3.55 -14.36
C LEU A 334 14.42 -4.44 -15.50
N GLU A 335 14.19 -3.89 -16.70
CA GLU A 335 13.56 -4.58 -17.83
C GLU A 335 14.17 -5.97 -18.12
N PRO A 336 15.51 -6.16 -18.15
CA PRO A 336 16.10 -7.47 -18.42
C PRO A 336 15.72 -8.57 -17.41
N LEU A 337 15.36 -8.22 -16.17
CA LEU A 337 14.94 -9.20 -15.16
C LEU A 337 13.56 -9.78 -15.45
N TYR A 338 12.72 -9.09 -16.23
CA TYR A 338 11.35 -9.50 -16.51
C TYR A 338 11.25 -10.58 -17.57
N GLU A 339 12.30 -10.85 -18.35
CA GLU A 339 12.28 -11.80 -19.46
C GLU A 339 11.77 -13.20 -19.04
N HIS A 340 12.22 -13.68 -17.88
CA HIS A 340 11.79 -15.00 -17.37
C HIS A 340 10.31 -15.00 -16.97
N LEU A 341 9.84 -13.91 -16.36
CA LEU A 341 8.43 -13.74 -15.99
C LEU A 341 7.54 -13.65 -17.23
N ASP A 342 7.92 -12.83 -18.21
CA ASP A 342 7.20 -12.65 -19.47
C ASP A 342 7.09 -13.98 -20.23
N ASN A 343 8.19 -14.73 -20.33
CA ASN A 343 8.20 -16.06 -20.95
C ASN A 343 7.32 -17.06 -20.18
N THR A 344 7.31 -17.00 -18.85
CA THR A 344 6.48 -17.87 -18.00
C THR A 344 4.99 -17.57 -18.22
N LEU A 345 4.61 -16.29 -18.21
CA LEU A 345 3.23 -15.85 -18.45
C LEU A 345 2.75 -16.21 -19.87
N LYS A 346 3.62 -16.04 -20.87
CA LYS A 346 3.35 -16.44 -22.26
C LYS A 346 3.08 -17.94 -22.36
N ARG A 347 3.97 -18.78 -21.78
CA ARG A 347 3.79 -20.23 -21.74
C ARG A 347 2.50 -20.63 -21.03
N ALA A 348 2.18 -20.00 -19.89
CA ALA A 348 0.96 -20.29 -19.13
C ALA A 348 -0.33 -19.99 -19.92
N LYS A 349 -0.28 -19.03 -20.84
CA LYS A 349 -1.37 -18.68 -21.77
C LYS A 349 -1.46 -19.65 -22.95
N GLU A 350 -0.32 -20.07 -23.50
CA GLU A 350 -0.24 -20.99 -24.65
C GLU A 350 -0.54 -22.45 -24.25
N GLU A 351 -0.22 -22.84 -23.00
CA GLU A 351 -0.40 -24.17 -22.45
C GLU A 351 -1.29 -24.13 -21.19
N PRO A 352 -2.63 -24.26 -21.32
CA PRO A 352 -3.54 -24.28 -20.18
C PRO A 352 -3.28 -25.41 -19.17
N SER A 353 -2.64 -26.51 -19.61
CA SER A 353 -2.24 -27.64 -18.76
C SER A 353 -0.98 -27.39 -17.94
N LEU A 354 -0.21 -26.33 -18.22
CA LEU A 354 1.00 -26.00 -17.47
C LEU A 354 0.63 -25.79 -16.00
N PRO A 355 1.16 -26.56 -15.04
CA PRO A 355 0.91 -26.32 -13.62
C PRO A 355 1.39 -24.92 -13.23
N ILE A 356 0.52 -24.13 -12.62
CA ILE A 356 0.83 -22.79 -12.11
C ILE A 356 0.61 -22.82 -10.60
N PRO A 357 1.60 -22.41 -9.78
CA PRO A 357 1.43 -22.32 -8.34
C PRO A 357 0.26 -21.40 -8.03
N GLU A 358 -0.58 -21.77 -7.08
CA GLU A 358 -1.57 -20.84 -6.57
C GLU A 358 -0.91 -19.84 -5.61
N PHE A 359 -1.16 -18.56 -5.85
CA PHE A 359 -0.69 -17.49 -4.98
C PHE A 359 -1.66 -17.29 -3.80
N ARG A 360 -1.28 -17.82 -2.64
CA ARG A 360 -2.17 -17.97 -1.47
C ARG A 360 -1.59 -17.27 -0.24
N ARG A 361 -2.46 -17.08 0.74
CA ARG A 361 -2.12 -16.60 2.08
C ARG A 361 -2.84 -17.44 3.12
N LEU A 362 -2.37 -17.37 4.35
CA LEU A 362 -3.10 -17.96 5.47
C LEU A 362 -4.28 -17.10 5.89
N ARG A 363 -5.25 -17.72 6.55
CA ARG A 363 -6.31 -17.00 7.25
C ARG A 363 -5.76 -16.48 8.60
N THR A 364 -5.06 -15.35 8.56
CA THR A 364 -4.18 -14.91 9.66
C THR A 364 -4.90 -14.55 10.95
N ASN A 365 -6.05 -13.87 10.95
CA ASN A 365 -6.63 -13.36 12.20
C ASN A 365 -6.98 -14.45 13.26
N LYS A 366 -7.12 -15.72 12.86
CA LYS A 366 -7.33 -16.84 13.80
C LYS A 366 -6.05 -17.56 14.21
N THR A 367 -5.02 -17.54 13.37
CA THR A 367 -3.79 -18.32 13.58
C THR A 367 -2.66 -17.44 14.15
N TYR A 368 -2.69 -16.15 13.83
CA TYR A 368 -1.63 -15.18 14.09
C TYR A 368 -1.71 -14.63 15.53
N GLY A 369 -2.90 -14.37 16.07
CA GLY A 369 -3.01 -13.71 17.38
C GLY A 369 -2.55 -12.25 17.33
N THR A 370 -2.02 -11.72 18.43
CA THR A 370 -1.44 -10.37 18.47
C THR A 370 -0.03 -10.33 17.87
N TRP A 371 0.47 -9.14 17.55
CA TRP A 371 1.85 -9.00 17.08
C TRP A 371 2.89 -9.44 18.12
N SER A 372 2.63 -9.19 19.41
CA SER A 372 3.50 -9.61 20.51
C SER A 372 3.50 -11.12 20.70
N GLU A 373 2.35 -11.78 20.60
CA GLU A 373 2.23 -13.24 20.64
C GLU A 373 3.06 -13.90 19.54
N VAL A 374 2.98 -13.40 18.30
CA VAL A 374 3.83 -13.92 17.21
C VAL A 374 5.30 -13.66 17.49
N ALA A 375 5.67 -12.45 17.91
CA ALA A 375 7.05 -12.11 18.19
C ALA A 375 7.66 -13.04 19.26
N ASP A 376 6.93 -13.30 20.34
CA ASP A 376 7.38 -14.17 21.43
C ASP A 376 7.43 -15.64 21.02
N LEU A 377 6.49 -16.09 20.19
CA LEU A 377 6.51 -17.41 19.59
C LEU A 377 7.77 -17.60 18.73
N VAL A 378 8.06 -16.70 17.79
CA VAL A 378 9.23 -16.87 16.92
C VAL A 378 10.56 -16.66 17.65
N LYS A 379 10.61 -15.83 18.70
CA LYS A 379 11.78 -15.77 19.60
C LYS A 379 12.04 -17.11 20.27
N THR A 380 10.98 -17.79 20.71
CA THR A 380 11.07 -19.05 21.44
C THR A 380 11.36 -20.22 20.50
N GLU A 381 10.64 -20.31 19.40
CA GLU A 381 10.61 -21.48 18.52
C GLU A 381 11.64 -21.45 17.39
N MET A 382 12.06 -20.25 17.00
CA MET A 382 12.93 -19.97 15.87
C MET A 382 14.16 -19.14 16.24
N GLU A 383 14.36 -18.88 17.54
CA GLU A 383 15.45 -18.03 18.05
C GLU A 383 15.54 -16.68 17.30
N TRP A 384 14.38 -16.14 16.91
CA TRP A 384 14.29 -14.90 16.15
C TRP A 384 14.75 -13.73 17.01
N LYS A 385 15.54 -12.83 16.40
CA LYS A 385 16.04 -11.62 17.06
C LYS A 385 15.44 -10.38 16.42
N MET A 386 15.00 -9.44 17.26
CA MET A 386 14.59 -8.12 16.83
C MET A 386 15.81 -7.36 16.26
N PRO A 387 15.69 -6.71 15.10
CA PRO A 387 16.70 -5.79 14.61
C PRO A 387 17.05 -4.70 15.63
N PRO A 388 18.34 -4.36 15.82
CA PRO A 388 18.75 -3.27 16.69
C PRO A 388 18.08 -1.95 16.31
N GLY A 389 17.60 -1.20 17.31
CA GLY A 389 16.98 0.11 17.11
C GLY A 389 15.54 0.09 16.58
N HIS A 390 14.99 -1.09 16.24
CA HIS A 390 13.56 -1.23 15.97
C HIS A 390 12.78 -1.29 17.28
N LYS A 391 11.82 -0.38 17.44
CA LYS A 391 10.88 -0.36 18.57
C LYS A 391 9.56 -1.07 18.22
N GLY A 392 9.20 -1.03 16.94
CA GLY A 392 7.98 -1.58 16.40
C GLY A 392 8.09 -3.00 15.87
N LEU A 393 6.94 -3.64 15.68
CA LEU A 393 6.79 -4.98 15.12
C LEU A 393 6.32 -4.96 13.65
N LEU A 394 5.94 -3.79 13.12
CA LEU A 394 5.62 -3.62 11.71
C LEU A 394 6.90 -3.57 10.84
N HIS A 395 6.88 -4.24 9.68
CA HIS A 395 7.91 -4.17 8.64
C HIS A 395 9.37 -4.33 9.11
N THR A 396 9.63 -5.31 9.97
CA THR A 396 10.92 -5.52 10.66
C THR A 396 12.14 -5.92 9.79
N SER A 397 12.08 -5.86 8.47
CA SER A 397 13.15 -6.43 7.60
C SER A 397 14.03 -5.43 6.87
N CYS A 398 13.55 -4.19 6.66
CA CYS A 398 14.16 -3.21 5.78
C CYS A 398 14.77 -2.04 6.57
N VAL A 399 16.04 -1.69 6.33
CA VAL A 399 16.67 -0.55 7.04
C VAL A 399 16.17 0.81 6.56
N ILE A 400 15.59 0.87 5.36
CA ILE A 400 15.06 2.12 4.75
C ILE A 400 13.54 2.22 4.84
N GLU A 401 12.89 1.39 5.66
CA GLU A 401 11.42 1.40 5.79
C GLU A 401 10.89 2.78 6.22
N ARG A 402 11.55 3.40 7.20
CA ARG A 402 11.21 4.76 7.66
C ARG A 402 11.38 5.81 6.56
N VAL A 403 12.32 5.58 5.63
CA VAL A 403 12.52 6.45 4.46
C VAL A 403 11.37 6.30 3.48
N LYS A 404 10.91 5.08 3.20
CA LYS A 404 9.72 4.81 2.38
C LYS A 404 8.50 5.55 2.94
N ASP A 405 8.25 5.41 4.25
CA ASP A 405 7.11 6.06 4.91
C ASP A 405 7.21 7.58 4.89
N TYR A 406 8.39 8.14 5.17
CA TYR A 406 8.64 9.58 5.08
C TYR A 406 8.37 10.12 3.68
N CYS A 407 8.83 9.43 2.64
CA CYS A 407 8.59 9.82 1.26
C CYS A 407 7.10 9.80 0.91
N GLN A 408 6.36 8.75 1.32
CA GLN A 408 4.91 8.68 1.13
C GLN A 408 4.19 9.81 1.87
N PHE A 409 4.58 10.08 3.12
CA PHE A 409 4.00 11.15 3.93
C PHE A 409 4.25 12.53 3.33
N MET A 410 5.49 12.87 2.97
CA MET A 410 5.79 14.18 2.38
C MET A 410 5.03 14.40 1.07
N ARG A 411 4.91 13.37 0.21
CA ARG A 411 4.13 13.49 -1.03
C ARG A 411 2.64 13.66 -0.76
N TYR A 412 2.09 12.94 0.20
CA TYR A 412 0.69 13.05 0.60
C TYR A 412 0.39 14.41 1.24
N GLN A 413 1.23 14.87 2.17
CA GLN A 413 1.10 16.16 2.86
C GLN A 413 1.19 17.33 1.88
N ASN A 414 2.08 17.27 0.90
CA ASN A 414 2.26 18.33 -0.10
C ASN A 414 1.33 18.24 -1.31
N MET A 415 0.26 17.43 -1.25
CA MET A 415 -0.72 17.28 -2.34
C MET A 415 -0.10 16.85 -3.68
N ARG A 416 0.90 15.98 -3.64
CA ARG A 416 1.55 15.37 -4.82
C ARG A 416 1.13 13.93 -5.08
N SER A 417 0.47 13.33 -4.10
CA SER A 417 0.00 11.94 -4.13
C SER A 417 -1.32 11.85 -3.40
N THR A 418 -2.31 11.19 -4.01
CA THR A 418 -3.55 10.80 -3.31
C THR A 418 -3.36 9.50 -2.53
N PHE A 419 -2.26 8.79 -2.78
CA PHE A 419 -1.86 7.63 -1.99
C PHE A 419 -1.34 8.05 -0.61
N PHE A 420 -1.98 7.53 0.44
CA PHE A 420 -1.65 7.79 1.84
C PHE A 420 -0.41 6.99 2.30
N PRO A 421 0.30 7.47 3.35
CA PRO A 421 1.39 6.70 3.96
C PRO A 421 0.87 5.38 4.56
N GLN A 422 1.52 4.28 4.21
CA GLN A 422 0.98 2.94 4.50
C GLN A 422 1.07 2.57 5.98
N SER A 423 2.22 2.82 6.63
CA SER A 423 2.46 2.28 7.97
C SER A 423 1.48 2.81 9.02
N ILE A 424 1.09 4.09 8.98
CA ILE A 424 0.08 4.60 9.94
C ILE A 424 -1.27 3.94 9.71
N VAL A 425 -1.64 3.70 8.45
CA VAL A 425 -2.90 3.06 8.09
C VAL A 425 -2.89 1.59 8.51
N GLU A 426 -1.77 0.88 8.35
CA GLU A 426 -1.59 -0.50 8.77
C GLU A 426 -1.62 -0.65 10.31
N VAL A 427 -0.93 0.22 11.05
CA VAL A 427 -1.01 0.25 12.52
C VAL A 427 -2.44 0.55 12.97
N SER A 428 -3.12 1.51 12.32
CA SER A 428 -4.51 1.85 12.63
C SER A 428 -5.48 0.68 12.37
N ALA A 429 -5.23 -0.10 11.33
CA ALA A 429 -5.98 -1.32 11.03
C ALA A 429 -5.68 -2.41 12.07
N GLY A 430 -4.42 -2.57 12.46
CA GLY A 430 -4.00 -3.45 13.56
C GLY A 430 -4.77 -3.19 14.85
N ILE A 431 -4.98 -1.92 15.21
CA ILE A 431 -5.81 -1.53 16.36
C ILE A 431 -7.28 -1.89 16.14
N TYR A 432 -7.83 -1.53 14.98
CA TYR A 432 -9.25 -1.77 14.68
C TYR A 432 -9.59 -3.27 14.76
N PHE A 433 -8.73 -4.12 14.20
CA PHE A 433 -8.90 -5.58 14.18
C PHE A 433 -8.37 -6.28 15.44
N GLY A 434 -7.86 -5.55 16.43
CA GLY A 434 -7.44 -6.08 17.72
C GLY A 434 -6.11 -6.85 17.73
N LEU A 435 -5.23 -6.62 16.74
CA LEU A 435 -3.89 -7.20 16.70
C LEU A 435 -2.89 -6.51 17.64
N ILE A 436 -3.17 -5.24 17.96
CA ILE A 436 -2.44 -4.41 18.91
C ILE A 436 -3.41 -3.50 19.66
N SER A 437 -3.02 -3.07 20.85
CA SER A 437 -3.72 -2.04 21.60
C SER A 437 -3.47 -0.64 21.01
N ARG A 438 -4.31 0.32 21.40
CA ARG A 438 -4.12 1.73 21.02
C ARG A 438 -2.82 2.32 21.56
N GLU A 439 -2.41 1.92 22.77
CA GLU A 439 -1.15 2.35 23.39
C GLU A 439 0.06 1.83 22.61
N GLU A 440 0.07 0.54 22.26
CA GLU A 440 1.09 -0.05 21.39
C GLU A 440 1.11 0.66 20.02
N GLY A 441 -0.04 0.99 19.45
CA GLY A 441 -0.09 1.72 18.19
C GLY A 441 0.51 3.13 18.25
N PHE A 442 0.36 3.86 19.36
CA PHE A 442 1.09 5.12 19.54
C PHE A 442 2.60 4.92 19.66
N ALA A 443 3.03 3.87 20.38
CA ALA A 443 4.46 3.54 20.48
C ALA A 443 5.07 3.15 19.12
N GLU A 444 4.32 2.42 18.28
CA GLU A 444 4.68 2.13 16.90
C GLU A 444 4.84 3.44 16.10
N LEU A 445 3.86 4.34 16.23
CA LEU A 445 3.81 5.62 15.50
C LEU A 445 5.05 6.49 15.75
N GLU A 446 5.55 6.55 16.98
CA GLU A 446 6.79 7.27 17.33
C GLU A 446 8.02 6.78 16.55
N GLY A 447 8.04 5.50 16.15
CA GLY A 447 9.10 4.90 15.36
C GLY A 447 9.02 5.18 13.86
N LEU A 448 7.89 5.70 13.38
CA LEU A 448 7.63 5.91 11.95
C LEU A 448 8.23 7.22 11.42
N GLY A 449 8.31 7.33 10.10
CA GLY A 449 8.94 8.46 9.40
C GLY A 449 8.04 9.69 9.26
N TYR A 450 7.30 10.11 10.29
CA TYR A 450 6.32 11.21 10.16
C TYR A 450 6.66 12.50 10.92
N PHE A 451 7.45 12.39 11.99
CA PHE A 451 7.75 13.53 12.88
C PHE A 451 9.04 14.27 12.53
N GLY A 452 9.66 13.89 11.41
CA GLY A 452 10.91 14.47 10.94
C GLY A 452 11.60 13.57 9.94
N GLU A 453 12.69 14.08 9.38
CA GLU A 453 13.51 13.33 8.46
C GLU A 453 14.13 12.10 9.16
N PRO A 454 13.96 10.89 8.61
CA PRO A 454 14.47 9.67 9.23
C PRO A 454 15.99 9.56 9.05
N GLU A 455 16.69 9.15 10.12
CA GLU A 455 18.15 8.98 10.14
C GLU A 455 18.73 8.23 8.92
N PRO A 456 18.10 7.14 8.41
CA PRO A 456 18.62 6.43 7.24
C PRO A 456 18.50 7.18 5.91
N LEU A 457 17.81 8.33 5.82
CA LEU A 457 17.63 9.05 4.56
C LEU A 457 18.95 9.57 4.01
N GLN A 458 19.73 10.34 4.78
CA GLN A 458 20.98 10.91 4.27
C GLN A 458 21.98 9.83 3.82
N PRO A 459 22.26 8.76 4.61
CA PRO A 459 23.11 7.67 4.14
C PRO A 459 22.61 6.98 2.87
N LEU A 460 21.28 6.85 2.71
CA LEU A 460 20.68 6.31 1.48
C LEU A 460 20.92 7.25 0.29
N LEU A 461 20.69 8.55 0.45
CA LEU A 461 20.92 9.54 -0.61
C LEU A 461 22.40 9.53 -1.05
N ASP A 462 23.32 9.45 -0.09
CA ASP A 462 24.76 9.37 -0.36
C ASP A 462 25.12 8.09 -1.15
N ASP A 463 24.60 6.92 -0.75
CA ASP A 463 24.86 5.64 -1.45
C ASP A 463 24.22 5.60 -2.85
N LEU A 464 23.10 6.29 -3.06
CA LEU A 464 22.45 6.44 -4.36
C LEU A 464 23.03 7.59 -5.21
N GLY A 465 23.94 8.40 -4.66
CA GLY A 465 24.48 9.59 -5.34
C GLY A 465 23.38 10.60 -5.71
N ILE A 466 22.47 10.87 -4.78
CA ILE A 466 21.36 11.81 -4.90
C ILE A 466 21.66 13.01 -4.01
N THR A 467 21.55 14.22 -4.57
CA THR A 467 21.88 15.46 -3.85
C THR A 467 20.64 16.06 -3.18
N ARG A 468 20.84 16.94 -2.21
CA ARG A 468 19.73 17.71 -1.63
C ARG A 468 19.04 18.57 -2.68
N GLU A 469 19.79 19.28 -3.51
CA GLU A 469 19.23 20.08 -4.61
C GLU A 469 18.29 19.25 -5.50
N SER A 470 18.68 18.03 -5.87
CA SER A 470 17.80 17.17 -6.66
C SER A 470 16.46 16.88 -5.98
N ILE A 471 16.40 16.72 -4.65
CA ILE A 471 15.14 16.48 -3.93
C ILE A 471 14.36 17.77 -3.62
N GLU A 472 14.89 18.94 -3.96
CA GLU A 472 14.21 20.22 -3.75
C GLU A 472 13.65 20.75 -5.08
N THR A 473 14.35 20.49 -6.20
CA THR A 473 13.99 20.96 -7.52
C THR A 473 13.43 19.83 -8.37
N GLU A 474 12.11 19.80 -8.57
CA GLU A 474 11.36 19.34 -9.75
C GLU A 474 9.86 19.42 -9.41
N GLY A 475 9.01 19.77 -10.39
CA GLY A 475 7.63 20.27 -10.20
C GLY A 475 6.58 19.28 -9.64
N ASP A 476 5.29 19.57 -9.87
CA ASP A 476 4.10 18.96 -9.24
C ASP A 476 4.00 17.42 -9.21
N MET A 477 4.80 16.70 -10.00
CA MET A 477 4.82 15.24 -10.08
C MET A 477 6.10 14.60 -9.56
N ALA A 478 7.15 15.39 -9.32
CA ALA A 478 8.47 14.91 -8.99
C ALA A 478 8.70 14.90 -7.47
N PHE A 479 9.54 13.96 -7.08
CA PHE A 479 9.97 13.45 -5.77
C PHE A 479 10.41 14.46 -4.71
N SER A 480 10.08 15.74 -4.81
CA SER A 480 10.53 16.71 -3.82
C SER A 480 9.99 16.35 -2.42
N LEU A 481 10.87 16.47 -1.42
CA LEU A 481 10.56 16.18 -0.02
C LEU A 481 10.40 17.47 0.80
N CYS A 482 10.30 18.62 0.14
CA CYS A 482 10.14 19.92 0.78
C CYS A 482 8.69 20.23 1.09
N ASP A 483 8.48 21.03 2.14
CA ASP A 483 7.21 21.69 2.39
C ASP A 483 6.84 22.62 1.23
N CYS A 484 5.74 22.31 0.54
CA CYS A 484 5.15 23.19 -0.45
C CYS A 484 4.31 24.26 0.26
N LYS A 485 4.84 25.48 0.39
CA LYS A 485 4.13 26.61 1.02
C LYS A 485 2.84 27.00 0.27
N GLU A 486 2.80 26.76 -1.03
CA GLU A 486 1.64 27.03 -1.91
C GLU A 486 0.60 25.90 -1.89
N CYS A 487 0.94 24.75 -1.30
CA CYS A 487 0.07 23.58 -1.18
C CYS A 487 -0.52 23.43 0.24
N ARG A 488 -0.38 24.43 1.11
CA ARG A 488 -0.85 24.38 2.51
C ARG A 488 -2.07 25.25 2.72
#